data_AF-A0AAV2N7W5-F1
#
_entry.id   AF-A0AAV2N7W5-F1
#
_cell.length_a   1.000
_cell.length_b   1.000
_cell.length_c   1.000
_cell.angle_alpha   90.00
_cell.angle_beta   90.00
_cell.angle_gamma   90.00
#
_symmetry.space_group_name_H-M   'P 1'
#
loop_
_entity.id
_entity.type
_entity.pdbx_description
1 polymer ?
#
loop_
_entity_poly.entity_id
_entity_poly.type
_entity_poly.pdbx_seq_one_letter_code
_entity_poly.pdbx_strand_id
1 'polypeptide(L)'
;MDEFSCFYEPLKFDEACVNVISDNNYNTWLYSLSTDCLSCPYKRIARISTNDNSSLKFSTVETIKWRVLKNNGTDEYISAKITSDIFCELSPNLGQYGLYELTVQNKTCSCRTLRNPTYPYSEFFIILGIIIFILFAISAGRSLWYKFKKQCIIDAKEEEMPSSNKAATKRRIKAIDTFRGVSTLFMIFVNDGSGSYTKLGHATWNGMLLGDLVFPCFIWIMGVCMPIALSAQLKRGLSKLQISYSILKRSFLLFLIGVALNTLGTNAQLENIRIFGVLQRFGITYLIVGLLYLCFTPQQSTAVRNLSQTWIMHKMQDVLSLLPHWCVMLTLLMVHCALTFGLPIPGCPTGYLGPGGRHEDGKYFNCTGGATGYIDRILLTSNHIYQRPIIDFVYGSGPFDPEGILGCLTTIFQVFLGIHTGVILMMYKDWKGRVIRWLLWAVFYGCLGCAFHFTNLIPVNKHLWSLSFVLVSTCFALAFLSGCYLLIDVARIWRGGPFRIPGMNALVLYVGHSMCYQIFPFHWKIGAMDSRALCLIESIWVVTLWTVIAYVMHRKRIYITL
;
A
#
# COMPACT_ATOMS: atom_id res chain seq x y z
N MET A 1 -21.20 -40.84 18.82
CA MET A 1 -20.18 -41.15 17.81
C MET A 1 -20.86 -40.98 16.48
N ASP A 2 -20.79 -39.79 15.88
CA ASP A 2 -21.14 -39.57 14.47
C ASP A 2 -19.96 -38.82 13.86
N GLU A 3 -19.15 -39.60 13.15
CA GLU A 3 -17.73 -39.40 12.85
C GLU A 3 -17.48 -38.69 11.52
N PHE A 4 -17.93 -37.45 11.30
CA PHE A 4 -17.55 -36.75 10.05
C PHE A 4 -17.29 -35.29 10.29
N SER A 5 -16.12 -34.98 10.82
CA SER A 5 -15.80 -33.62 11.22
C SER A 5 -14.29 -33.39 11.12
N CYS A 6 -13.86 -32.20 10.70
CA CYS A 6 -12.45 -31.82 10.56
C CYS A 6 -11.74 -31.69 11.94
N PHE A 7 -11.96 -32.63 12.88
CA PHE A 7 -11.48 -32.56 14.27
C PHE A 7 -10.07 -33.11 14.46
N TYR A 8 -9.56 -33.97 13.56
CA TYR A 8 -8.23 -34.57 13.74
C TYR A 8 -7.11 -33.52 13.78
N GLU A 9 -7.33 -32.37 13.16
CA GLU A 9 -6.50 -31.19 13.30
C GLU A 9 -7.39 -29.97 13.52
N PRO A 10 -7.13 -29.14 14.55
CA PRO A 10 -7.91 -27.94 14.79
C PRO A 10 -7.94 -27.04 13.54
N LEU A 11 -9.11 -26.50 13.22
CA LEU A 11 -9.25 -25.49 12.17
C LEU A 11 -8.44 -24.25 12.55
N LYS A 12 -7.66 -23.74 11.61
CA LYS A 12 -7.09 -22.40 11.77
C LYS A 12 -8.20 -21.35 11.69
N PHE A 13 -7.94 -20.15 12.22
CA PHE A 13 -8.93 -19.06 12.20
C PHE A 13 -9.36 -18.65 10.80
N ASP A 14 -8.52 -18.90 9.80
CA ASP A 14 -8.76 -18.62 8.40
C ASP A 14 -9.28 -19.84 7.63
N GLU A 15 -9.69 -20.91 8.32
CA GLU A 15 -10.24 -22.11 7.71
C GLU A 15 -11.72 -22.33 8.09
N ALA A 16 -12.44 -22.99 7.18
CA ALA A 16 -13.77 -23.54 7.37
C ALA A 16 -13.77 -25.03 7.03
N CYS A 17 -14.60 -25.80 7.74
CA CYS A 17 -14.79 -27.22 7.45
C CYS A 17 -16.06 -27.41 6.63
N VAL A 18 -15.96 -28.22 5.58
CA VAL A 18 -17.07 -28.54 4.69
C VAL A 18 -17.19 -30.05 4.60
N ASN A 19 -18.32 -30.57 5.06
CA ASN A 19 -18.69 -31.96 4.91
C ASN A 19 -19.40 -32.13 3.57
N VAL A 20 -18.89 -33.02 2.73
CA VAL A 20 -19.47 -33.30 1.41
C VAL A 20 -20.25 -34.60 1.50
N ILE A 21 -21.54 -34.53 1.20
CA ILE A 21 -22.47 -35.65 1.18
C ILE A 21 -23.03 -35.80 -0.24
N SER A 22 -22.94 -37.01 -0.77
CA SER A 22 -23.42 -37.34 -2.11
C SER A 22 -24.32 -38.57 -2.08
N ASP A 23 -25.55 -38.38 -2.54
CA ASP A 23 -26.57 -39.44 -2.67
C ASP A 23 -26.76 -39.86 -4.15
N ASN A 24 -25.74 -39.62 -4.98
CA ASN A 24 -25.77 -39.98 -6.40
C ASN A 24 -25.23 -41.39 -6.62
N ASN A 25 -25.69 -42.05 -7.68
CA ASN A 25 -25.22 -43.39 -8.11
C ASN A 25 -23.95 -43.36 -8.97
N TYR A 26 -23.28 -42.21 -9.11
CA TYR A 26 -22.06 -42.07 -9.91
C TYR A 26 -21.05 -41.13 -9.25
N ASN A 27 -19.77 -41.39 -9.50
CA ASN A 27 -18.69 -40.56 -9.00
C ASN A 27 -18.72 -39.18 -9.67
N THR A 28 -18.52 -38.15 -8.86
CA THR A 28 -18.38 -36.76 -9.32
C THR A 28 -17.11 -36.15 -8.73
N TRP A 29 -16.66 -35.03 -9.29
CA TRP A 29 -15.44 -34.35 -8.85
C TRP A 29 -15.73 -32.93 -8.41
N LEU A 30 -15.17 -32.55 -7.26
CA LEU A 30 -15.23 -31.19 -6.75
C LEU A 30 -14.07 -30.37 -7.28
N TYR A 31 -14.40 -29.30 -7.99
CA TYR A 31 -13.47 -28.31 -8.50
C TYR A 31 -13.70 -26.98 -7.77
N SER A 32 -12.61 -26.29 -7.42
CA SER A 32 -12.65 -24.99 -6.73
C SER A 32 -11.87 -23.93 -7.50
N LEU A 33 -12.36 -22.69 -7.44
CA LEU A 33 -11.72 -21.51 -7.98
C LEU A 33 -11.79 -20.38 -6.96
N SER A 34 -10.63 -19.83 -6.58
CA SER A 34 -10.59 -18.60 -5.80
C SER A 34 -11.02 -17.42 -6.66
N THR A 35 -11.81 -16.51 -6.09
CA THR A 35 -12.19 -15.25 -6.75
C THR A 35 -11.02 -14.31 -6.99
N ASP A 36 -9.92 -14.46 -6.26
CA ASP A 36 -8.72 -13.64 -6.43
C ASP A 36 -7.94 -14.01 -7.71
N CYS A 37 -8.19 -15.20 -8.25
CA CYS A 37 -7.66 -15.67 -9.52
C CYS A 37 -8.61 -15.27 -10.66
N LEU A 38 -8.40 -14.09 -11.22
CA LEU A 38 -9.21 -13.56 -12.31
C LEU A 38 -8.97 -14.39 -13.59
N SER A 39 -10.03 -14.88 -14.22
CA SER A 39 -9.98 -15.65 -15.48
C SER A 39 -9.09 -16.90 -15.42
N CYS A 40 -9.02 -17.55 -14.27
CA CYS A 40 -8.28 -18.80 -14.07
C CYS A 40 -9.16 -20.04 -14.26
N PRO A 41 -8.56 -21.20 -14.58
CA PRO A 41 -9.28 -22.47 -14.59
C PRO A 41 -9.55 -22.93 -13.16
N TYR A 42 -10.64 -23.67 -12.98
CA TYR A 42 -10.93 -24.35 -11.72
C TYR A 42 -9.93 -25.47 -11.46
N LYS A 43 -9.50 -25.63 -10.20
CA LYS A 43 -8.59 -26.70 -9.75
C LYS A 43 -9.37 -27.84 -9.09
N ARG A 44 -9.02 -29.09 -9.41
CA ARG A 44 -9.59 -30.28 -8.78
C ARG A 44 -9.14 -30.39 -7.31
N ILE A 45 -10.11 -30.57 -6.40
CA ILE A 45 -9.86 -30.69 -4.96
C ILE A 45 -10.03 -32.13 -4.48
N ALA A 46 -11.19 -32.72 -4.73
CA ALA A 46 -11.53 -34.03 -4.18
C ALA A 46 -12.45 -34.82 -5.10
N ARG A 47 -12.37 -36.15 -4.98
CA ARG A 47 -13.31 -37.10 -5.56
C ARG A 47 -14.50 -37.25 -4.61
N ILE A 48 -15.71 -37.17 -5.15
CA ILE A 48 -16.96 -37.42 -4.42
C ILE A 48 -17.46 -38.80 -4.85
N SER A 49 -17.23 -39.81 -4.01
CA SER A 49 -17.76 -41.17 -4.19
C SER A 49 -19.22 -41.28 -3.76
N THR A 50 -19.90 -42.30 -4.28
CA THR A 50 -21.25 -42.70 -3.83
C THR A 50 -21.17 -43.25 -2.39
N ASN A 51 -21.95 -42.70 -1.46
CA ASN A 51 -21.98 -43.07 -0.03
C ASN A 51 -20.69 -42.80 0.78
N ASP A 52 -19.71 -42.07 0.23
CA ASP A 52 -18.56 -41.59 1.02
C ASP A 52 -18.83 -40.17 1.53
N ASN A 53 -18.82 -40.01 2.85
CA ASN A 53 -18.80 -38.71 3.49
C ASN A 53 -17.35 -38.26 3.66
N SER A 54 -16.97 -37.17 3.00
CA SER A 54 -15.62 -36.59 3.14
C SER A 54 -15.70 -35.22 3.80
N SER A 55 -14.71 -34.90 4.63
CA SER A 55 -14.57 -33.56 5.22
C SER A 55 -13.36 -32.87 4.59
N LEU A 56 -13.56 -31.62 4.15
CA LEU A 56 -12.56 -30.83 3.46
C LEU A 56 -12.38 -29.49 4.17
N LYS A 57 -11.13 -29.05 4.32
CA LYS A 57 -10.79 -27.73 4.82
C LYS A 57 -10.68 -26.76 3.65
N PHE A 58 -11.29 -25.59 3.80
CA PHE A 58 -11.20 -24.51 2.83
C PHE A 58 -10.76 -23.22 3.50
N SER A 59 -9.98 -22.42 2.79
CA SER A 59 -9.62 -21.08 3.24
C SER A 59 -10.85 -20.16 3.20
N THR A 60 -11.01 -19.35 4.25
CA THR A 60 -12.03 -18.29 4.41
C THR A 60 -11.43 -16.90 4.15
N VAL A 61 -10.14 -16.83 3.83
CA VAL A 61 -9.44 -15.59 3.45
C VAL A 61 -10.03 -15.03 2.15
N GLU A 62 -10.25 -15.93 1.20
CA GLU A 62 -10.70 -15.64 -0.14
C GLU A 62 -12.07 -16.27 -0.38
N THR A 63 -12.91 -15.61 -1.18
CA THR A 63 -14.18 -16.22 -1.59
C THR A 63 -13.90 -17.28 -2.65
N ILE A 64 -14.58 -18.43 -2.52
CA ILE A 64 -14.34 -19.59 -3.38
C ILE A 64 -15.62 -19.91 -4.15
N LYS A 65 -15.46 -20.26 -5.42
CA LYS A 65 -16.50 -20.87 -6.26
C LYS A 65 -16.25 -22.35 -6.38
N TRP A 66 -17.30 -23.14 -6.26
CA TRP A 66 -17.27 -24.59 -6.44
C TRP A 66 -18.06 -24.99 -7.66
N ARG A 67 -17.52 -25.96 -8.39
CA ARG A 67 -18.17 -26.62 -9.50
C ARG A 67 -18.05 -28.13 -9.31
N VAL A 68 -19.18 -28.82 -9.35
CA VAL A 68 -19.19 -30.29 -9.34
C VAL A 68 -19.40 -30.75 -10.75
N LEU A 69 -18.49 -31.58 -11.26
CA LEU A 69 -18.57 -32.10 -12.63
C LEU A 69 -18.68 -33.61 -12.63
N LYS A 70 -19.44 -34.12 -13.60
CA LYS A 70 -19.48 -35.53 -13.95
C LYS A 70 -18.41 -35.80 -15.01
N ASN A 71 -17.15 -35.81 -14.59
CA ASN A 71 -16.02 -36.02 -15.51
C ASN A 71 -15.40 -37.41 -15.32
N ASN A 72 -15.15 -38.11 -16.43
CA ASN A 72 -14.29 -39.31 -16.48
C ASN A 72 -12.80 -38.95 -16.60
N GLY A 73 -12.48 -37.69 -16.89
CA GLY A 73 -11.14 -37.20 -17.18
C GLY A 73 -10.21 -37.07 -15.98
N THR A 74 -8.92 -37.23 -16.25
CA THR A 74 -7.80 -37.10 -15.29
C THR A 74 -7.40 -35.65 -15.01
N ASP A 75 -8.01 -34.68 -15.67
CA ASP A 75 -7.55 -33.28 -15.70
C ASP A 75 -7.60 -32.60 -14.33
N GLU A 76 -6.46 -32.06 -13.91
CA GLU A 76 -6.32 -31.30 -12.67
C GLU A 76 -7.00 -29.92 -12.77
N TYR A 77 -7.06 -29.34 -13.98
CA TYR A 77 -7.61 -28.01 -14.23
C TYR A 77 -8.68 -28.02 -15.32
N ILE A 78 -9.75 -27.26 -15.14
CA ILE A 78 -10.84 -27.11 -16.11
C ILE A 78 -11.12 -25.63 -16.32
N SER A 79 -11.16 -25.17 -17.59
CA SER A 79 -11.47 -23.78 -17.92
C SER A 79 -12.84 -23.37 -17.39
N ALA A 80 -12.93 -22.17 -16.84
CA ALA A 80 -14.19 -21.60 -16.36
C ALA A 80 -15.23 -21.43 -17.48
N LYS A 81 -14.79 -21.35 -18.75
CA LYS A 81 -15.63 -21.19 -19.95
C LYS A 81 -16.38 -22.46 -20.35
N ILE A 82 -15.89 -23.62 -19.92
CA ILE A 82 -16.53 -24.91 -20.23
C ILE A 82 -17.77 -25.04 -19.34
N THR A 83 -18.94 -25.11 -19.97
CA THR A 83 -20.23 -25.28 -19.29
C THR A 83 -20.84 -26.67 -19.49
N SER A 84 -20.20 -27.54 -20.27
CA SER A 84 -20.59 -28.93 -20.44
C SER A 84 -20.29 -29.75 -19.17
N ASP A 85 -21.12 -30.75 -18.89
CA ASP A 85 -20.95 -31.72 -17.79
C ASP A 85 -20.88 -31.13 -16.38
N ILE A 86 -21.32 -29.88 -16.22
CA ILE A 86 -21.54 -29.27 -14.91
C ILE A 86 -22.77 -29.90 -14.28
N PHE A 87 -22.57 -30.58 -13.16
CA PHE A 87 -23.66 -31.08 -12.34
C PHE A 87 -24.31 -29.95 -11.53
N CYS A 88 -23.49 -29.09 -10.93
CA CYS A 88 -23.93 -27.89 -10.21
C CYS A 88 -22.77 -26.89 -10.04
N GLU A 89 -23.12 -25.62 -9.80
CA GLU A 89 -22.17 -24.55 -9.44
C GLU A 89 -22.69 -23.78 -8.21
N LEU A 90 -21.79 -23.46 -7.29
CA LEU A 90 -22.13 -22.80 -6.04
C LEU A 90 -21.04 -21.81 -5.64
N SER A 91 -21.45 -20.68 -5.05
CA SER A 91 -20.54 -19.68 -4.49
C SER A 91 -20.84 -19.52 -3.00
N PRO A 92 -20.40 -20.47 -2.15
CA PRO A 92 -20.67 -20.42 -0.72
C PRO A 92 -19.94 -19.24 -0.06
N ASN A 93 -20.60 -18.59 0.89
CA ASN A 93 -19.96 -17.58 1.75
C ASN A 93 -19.43 -18.26 3.02
N LEU A 94 -18.21 -18.78 2.94
CA LEU A 94 -17.55 -19.46 4.06
C LEU A 94 -16.96 -18.43 5.02
N GLY A 95 -17.49 -18.37 6.24
CA GLY A 95 -16.90 -17.63 7.35
C GLY A 95 -16.06 -18.50 8.29
N GLN A 96 -15.29 -17.82 9.13
CA GLN A 96 -14.29 -18.39 10.03
C GLN A 96 -14.87 -19.40 11.02
N TYR A 97 -14.16 -20.52 11.22
CA TYR A 97 -14.57 -21.64 12.07
C TYR A 97 -15.96 -22.21 11.74
N GLY A 98 -16.51 -21.85 10.57
CA GLY A 98 -17.80 -22.32 10.13
C GLY A 98 -17.74 -23.80 9.77
N LEU A 99 -18.81 -24.51 10.09
CA LEU A 99 -19.03 -25.89 9.66
C LEU A 99 -20.19 -25.89 8.68
N TYR A 100 -19.92 -26.39 7.48
CA TYR A 100 -20.88 -26.41 6.38
C TYR A 100 -21.07 -27.83 5.88
N GLU A 101 -22.24 -28.08 5.31
CA GLU A 101 -22.60 -29.33 4.67
C GLU A 101 -22.95 -29.05 3.21
N LEU A 102 -22.17 -29.62 2.29
CA LEU A 102 -22.42 -29.59 0.86
C LEU A 102 -23.14 -30.88 0.46
N THR A 103 -24.44 -30.78 0.18
CA THR A 103 -25.26 -31.88 -0.30
C THR A 103 -25.37 -31.84 -1.82
N VAL A 104 -25.00 -32.94 -2.48
CA VAL A 104 -25.09 -33.10 -3.93
C VAL A 104 -26.19 -34.11 -4.25
N GLN A 105 -27.36 -33.64 -4.75
CA GLN A 105 -28.54 -34.47 -5.00
C GLN A 105 -29.32 -34.01 -6.24
N ASN A 106 -29.78 -34.95 -7.09
CA ASN A 106 -30.72 -34.68 -8.19
C ASN A 106 -30.39 -33.46 -9.09
N LYS A 107 -29.13 -33.33 -9.52
CA LYS A 107 -28.59 -32.20 -10.30
C LYS A 107 -28.66 -30.84 -9.59
N THR A 108 -28.81 -30.84 -8.28
CA THR A 108 -28.76 -29.64 -7.44
C THR A 108 -27.69 -29.81 -6.38
N CYS A 109 -27.07 -28.69 -6.02
CA CYS A 109 -26.18 -28.64 -4.88
C CYS A 109 -26.72 -27.61 -3.91
N SER A 110 -26.74 -27.97 -2.63
CA SER A 110 -27.13 -27.07 -1.56
C SER A 110 -26.02 -27.05 -0.52
N CYS A 111 -25.69 -25.86 -0.03
CA CYS A 111 -24.71 -25.68 1.03
C CYS A 111 -25.45 -25.20 2.27
N ARG A 112 -25.56 -26.06 3.28
CA ARG A 112 -26.22 -25.77 4.55
C ARG A 112 -25.17 -25.40 5.59
N THR A 113 -25.50 -24.44 6.45
CA THR A 113 -24.63 -24.06 7.56
C THR A 113 -25.02 -24.90 8.78
N LEU A 114 -24.13 -25.78 9.23
CA LEU A 114 -24.33 -26.58 10.44
C LEU A 114 -23.93 -25.79 11.69
N ARG A 115 -22.85 -25.00 11.59
CA ARG A 115 -22.40 -24.08 12.62
C ARG A 115 -22.17 -22.70 12.03
N ASN A 116 -22.85 -21.71 12.59
CA ASN A 116 -22.73 -20.33 12.14
C ASN A 116 -21.28 -19.83 12.28
N PRO A 117 -20.73 -19.15 11.27
CA PRO A 117 -19.40 -18.57 11.33
C PRO A 117 -19.36 -17.33 12.23
N THR A 118 -18.18 -17.03 12.75
CA THR A 118 -17.93 -15.78 13.48
C THR A 118 -17.69 -14.62 12.51
N TYR A 119 -18.21 -13.43 12.83
CA TYR A 119 -18.00 -12.24 11.99
C TYR A 119 -16.53 -11.79 12.03
N PRO A 120 -15.84 -11.72 10.88
CA PRO A 120 -14.39 -11.61 10.85
C PRO A 120 -13.78 -10.30 11.37
N TYR A 121 -14.58 -9.25 11.60
CA TYR A 121 -14.11 -7.92 12.02
C TYR A 121 -14.61 -7.49 13.40
N SER A 122 -15.28 -8.38 14.13
CA SER A 122 -15.85 -8.03 15.43
C SER A 122 -14.76 -7.57 16.42
N GLU A 123 -13.66 -8.30 16.45
CA GLU A 123 -12.49 -8.09 17.29
C GLU A 123 -11.78 -6.79 16.93
N PHE A 124 -11.69 -6.48 15.62
CA PHE A 124 -11.12 -5.22 15.14
C PHE A 124 -11.87 -4.00 15.69
N PHE A 125 -13.20 -3.98 15.57
CA PHE A 125 -13.99 -2.84 16.05
C PHE A 125 -13.98 -2.71 17.57
N ILE A 126 -13.97 -3.83 18.31
CA ILE A 126 -13.85 -3.82 19.77
C ILE A 126 -12.51 -3.22 20.19
N ILE A 127 -11.40 -3.73 19.63
CA ILE A 127 -10.05 -3.25 19.96
C ILE A 127 -9.88 -1.78 19.55
N LEU A 128 -10.36 -1.39 18.37
CA LEU A 128 -10.35 -0.01 17.91
C LEU A 128 -11.16 0.91 18.84
N GLY A 129 -12.34 0.48 19.27
CA GLY A 129 -13.18 1.20 20.23
C GLY A 129 -12.47 1.43 21.56
N ILE A 130 -11.81 0.40 22.09
CA ILE A 130 -11.00 0.49 23.31
C ILE A 130 -9.86 1.51 23.15
N ILE A 131 -9.13 1.47 22.02
CA ILE A 131 -8.04 2.41 21.75
C ILE A 131 -8.55 3.85 21.67
N ILE A 132 -9.66 4.08 20.96
CA ILE A 132 -10.28 5.41 20.85
C ILE A 132 -10.70 5.91 22.23
N PHE A 133 -11.31 5.04 23.04
CA PHE A 133 -11.70 5.37 24.41
C PHE A 133 -10.48 5.75 25.27
N ILE A 134 -9.39 4.97 25.22
CA ILE A 134 -8.14 5.27 25.94
C ILE A 134 -7.55 6.61 25.48
N LEU A 135 -7.48 6.85 24.17
CA LEU A 135 -6.97 8.12 23.63
C LEU A 135 -7.83 9.31 24.05
N PHE A 136 -9.16 9.14 24.07
CA PHE A 136 -10.09 10.15 24.54
C PHE A 136 -9.92 10.41 26.05
N ALA A 137 -9.81 9.35 26.86
CA ALA A 137 -9.55 9.44 28.30
C ALA A 137 -8.23 10.15 28.60
N ILE A 138 -7.15 9.84 27.88
CA ILE A 138 -5.85 10.53 28.00
C ILE A 138 -5.99 12.01 27.61
N SER A 139 -6.72 12.31 26.53
CA SER A 139 -6.95 13.68 26.07
C SER A 139 -7.77 14.49 27.09
N ALA A 140 -8.85 13.91 27.60
CA ALA A 140 -9.70 14.50 28.63
C ALA A 140 -8.89 14.73 29.93
N GLY A 141 -8.14 13.73 30.38
CA GLY A 141 -7.26 13.84 31.54
C GLY A 141 -6.19 14.92 31.40
N ARG A 142 -5.54 15.04 30.21
CA ARG A 142 -4.59 16.13 29.92
C ARG A 142 -5.26 17.50 29.90
N SER A 143 -6.46 17.60 29.34
CA SER A 143 -7.23 18.84 29.31
C SER A 143 -7.63 19.27 30.73
N LEU A 144 -8.09 18.32 31.55
CA LEU A 144 -8.44 18.54 32.95
C LEU A 144 -7.19 18.95 33.76
N TRP A 145 -6.08 18.21 33.63
CA TRP A 145 -4.80 18.54 34.27
C TRP A 145 -4.29 19.92 33.84
N TYR A 146 -4.45 20.30 32.58
CA TYR A 146 -4.06 21.62 32.12
C TYR A 146 -4.95 22.71 32.71
N LYS A 147 -6.26 22.48 32.86
CA LYS A 147 -7.17 23.39 33.58
C LYS A 147 -6.78 23.52 35.05
N PHE A 148 -6.56 22.41 35.75
CA PHE A 148 -6.11 22.39 37.16
C PHE A 148 -4.77 23.09 37.33
N LYS A 149 -3.77 22.76 36.52
CA LYS A 149 -2.45 23.41 36.55
C LYS A 149 -2.55 24.89 36.20
N LYS A 150 -3.42 25.28 35.26
CA LYS A 150 -3.65 26.68 34.93
C LYS A 150 -4.32 27.40 36.10
N GLN A 151 -5.26 26.77 36.80
CA GLN A 151 -5.87 27.31 38.01
C GLN A 151 -4.81 27.50 39.10
N CYS A 152 -4.02 26.48 39.44
CA CYS A 152 -2.93 26.61 40.42
C CYS A 152 -1.85 27.63 40.01
N ILE A 153 -1.58 27.78 38.71
CA ILE A 153 -0.64 28.82 38.24
C ILE A 153 -1.27 30.22 38.30
N ILE A 154 -2.59 30.35 38.11
CA ILE A 154 -3.31 31.62 38.30
C ILE A 154 -3.28 31.98 39.78
N ASP A 155 -3.56 31.02 40.66
CA ASP A 155 -3.49 31.19 42.12
C ASP A 155 -2.05 31.50 42.59
N ALA A 156 -1.02 31.06 41.85
CA ALA A 156 0.39 31.36 42.11
C ALA A 156 0.96 32.57 41.34
N LYS A 157 0.18 33.21 40.45
CA LYS A 157 0.64 34.36 39.61
C LYS A 157 0.10 35.71 40.06
N GLU A 158 -0.59 35.76 41.20
CA GLU A 158 -0.92 37.04 41.84
C GLU A 158 0.29 37.80 42.38
N GLU A 159 1.52 37.25 42.31
CA GLU A 159 2.71 37.94 42.84
C GLU A 159 3.79 38.39 41.85
N GLU A 160 3.88 37.97 40.57
CA GLU A 160 4.98 38.47 39.71
C GLU A 160 4.70 38.46 38.18
N MET A 161 4.81 39.65 37.56
CA MET A 161 4.99 39.87 36.11
C MET A 161 6.49 40.19 35.85
N PRO A 162 7.10 39.79 34.70
CA PRO A 162 6.72 40.38 33.41
C PRO A 162 6.84 39.46 32.17
N SER A 163 6.43 40.08 31.06
CA SER A 163 6.36 39.67 29.66
C SER A 163 7.63 39.08 29.03
N SER A 164 7.48 38.09 28.14
CA SER A 164 8.51 37.75 27.16
C SER A 164 7.95 37.62 25.74
N ASN A 165 8.59 38.38 24.84
CA ASN A 165 8.34 38.44 23.41
C ASN A 165 8.64 37.09 22.74
N LYS A 166 7.63 36.45 22.15
CA LYS A 166 7.83 35.27 21.29
C LYS A 166 8.25 35.73 19.91
N ALA A 167 9.56 35.66 19.64
CA ALA A 167 10.11 35.71 18.30
C ALA A 167 9.32 34.77 17.37
N ALA A 168 8.92 35.29 16.20
CA ALA A 168 8.17 34.55 15.19
C ALA A 168 9.00 33.37 14.66
N THR A 169 8.87 32.23 15.33
CA THR A 169 9.49 30.98 14.91
C THR A 169 8.82 30.55 13.60
N LYS A 170 9.62 30.38 12.53
CA LYS A 170 9.15 29.88 11.22
C LYS A 170 8.20 28.69 11.45
N ARG A 171 6.91 28.89 11.14
CA ARG A 171 5.85 27.94 11.49
C ARG A 171 5.94 26.71 10.58
N ARG A 172 6.59 25.65 11.08
CA ARG A 172 6.59 24.31 10.46
C ARG A 172 5.16 23.82 10.30
N ILE A 173 4.82 23.33 9.11
CA ILE A 173 3.47 22.86 8.76
C ILE A 173 3.27 21.50 9.39
N LYS A 174 2.37 21.42 10.37
CA LYS A 174 2.19 20.22 11.19
C LYS A 174 1.47 19.11 10.42
N ALA A 175 0.64 19.47 9.45
CA ALA A 175 -0.07 18.52 8.60
C ALA A 175 0.88 17.62 7.80
N ILE A 176 2.02 18.14 7.31
CA ILE A 176 3.00 17.36 6.55
C ILE A 176 3.64 16.28 7.43
N ASP A 177 4.08 16.64 8.64
CA ASP A 177 4.65 15.66 9.58
C ASP A 177 3.60 14.63 10.00
N THR A 178 2.34 15.06 10.17
CA THR A 178 1.24 14.16 10.53
C THR A 178 0.93 13.17 9.42
N PHE A 179 0.84 13.64 8.16
CA PHE A 179 0.64 12.79 6.98
C PHE A 179 1.74 11.74 6.89
N ARG A 180 3.00 12.15 6.97
CA ARG A 180 4.16 11.23 6.95
C ARG A 180 4.07 10.20 8.07
N GLY A 181 3.70 10.63 9.27
CA GLY A 181 3.56 9.75 10.43
C GLY A 181 2.43 8.74 10.31
N VAL A 182 1.27 9.15 9.78
CA VAL A 182 0.16 8.23 9.49
C VAL A 182 0.63 7.19 8.47
N SER A 183 1.23 7.62 7.37
CA SER A 183 1.76 6.70 6.36
C SER A 183 2.81 5.74 6.93
N THR A 184 3.76 6.20 7.75
CA THR A 184 4.79 5.32 8.33
C THR A 184 4.22 4.33 9.34
N LEU A 185 3.37 4.77 10.28
CA LEU A 185 2.79 3.85 11.26
C LEU A 185 1.87 2.82 10.60
N PHE A 186 1.12 3.24 9.57
CA PHE A 186 0.28 2.31 8.84
C PHE A 186 1.12 1.37 7.95
N MET A 187 2.26 1.81 7.42
CA MET A 187 3.22 0.94 6.73
C MET A 187 3.76 -0.15 7.65
N ILE A 188 4.11 0.21 8.89
CA ILE A 188 4.54 -0.75 9.91
C ILE A 188 3.43 -1.76 10.18
N PHE A 189 2.20 -1.28 10.41
CA PHE A 189 1.04 -2.15 10.64
C PHE A 189 0.77 -3.13 9.49
N VAL A 190 0.86 -2.68 8.24
CA VAL A 190 0.63 -3.54 7.07
C VAL A 190 1.79 -4.51 6.84
N ASN A 191 3.03 -4.08 7.02
CA ASN A 191 4.21 -4.93 6.86
C ASN A 191 4.25 -6.06 7.91
N ASP A 192 3.65 -5.85 9.07
CA ASP A 192 3.51 -6.84 10.13
C ASP A 192 2.37 -7.86 9.87
N GLY A 193 1.61 -7.68 8.79
CA GLY A 193 0.54 -8.60 8.37
C GLY A 193 -0.87 -8.07 8.61
N SER A 194 -1.02 -6.81 9.08
CA SER A 194 -2.30 -6.12 9.24
C SER A 194 -3.34 -6.90 10.07
N GLY A 195 -2.89 -7.69 11.06
CA GLY A 195 -3.76 -8.56 11.87
C GLY A 195 -4.48 -9.67 11.08
N SER A 196 -3.97 -10.05 9.90
CA SER A 196 -4.60 -11.02 8.97
C SER A 196 -5.95 -10.54 8.37
N TYR A 197 -6.19 -9.24 8.35
CA TYR A 197 -7.38 -8.64 7.73
C TYR A 197 -7.14 -8.38 6.24
N THR A 198 -7.72 -9.21 5.38
CA THR A 198 -7.54 -9.12 3.92
C THR A 198 -7.87 -7.75 3.33
N LYS A 199 -8.92 -7.07 3.81
CA LYS A 199 -9.30 -5.73 3.35
C LYS A 199 -8.31 -4.62 3.71
N LEU A 200 -7.47 -4.84 4.74
CA LEU A 200 -6.40 -3.92 5.14
C LEU A 200 -5.06 -4.24 4.45
N GLY A 201 -4.97 -5.39 3.79
CA GLY A 201 -3.78 -5.87 3.07
C GLY A 201 -3.66 -5.32 1.65
N HIS A 202 -3.29 -6.20 0.72
CA HIS A 202 -2.91 -5.88 -0.65
C HIS A 202 -3.79 -6.59 -1.67
N ALA A 203 -4.13 -5.91 -2.75
CA ALA A 203 -4.77 -6.56 -3.89
C ALA A 203 -3.79 -7.54 -4.56
N THR A 204 -4.31 -8.67 -5.03
CA THR A 204 -3.49 -9.75 -5.61
C THR A 204 -2.80 -9.35 -6.91
N TRP A 205 -3.49 -8.59 -7.78
CA TRP A 205 -2.91 -8.06 -9.02
C TRP A 205 -3.53 -6.72 -9.41
N ASN A 206 -4.76 -6.76 -9.90
CA ASN A 206 -5.55 -5.57 -10.25
C ASN A 206 -6.44 -5.17 -9.08
N GLY A 207 -6.66 -3.86 -8.95
CA GLY A 207 -7.41 -3.26 -7.85
C GLY A 207 -6.50 -2.50 -6.90
N MET A 208 -7.11 -1.98 -5.84
CA MET A 208 -6.42 -1.20 -4.82
C MET A 208 -7.12 -1.37 -3.49
N LEU A 209 -6.38 -1.90 -2.49
CA LEU A 209 -6.82 -1.97 -1.11
C LEU A 209 -6.16 -0.89 -0.25
N LEU A 210 -6.53 -0.81 1.03
CA LEU A 210 -6.05 0.26 1.90
C LEU A 210 -4.51 0.18 2.10
N GLY A 211 -3.96 -1.03 2.23
CA GLY A 211 -2.51 -1.24 2.32
C GLY A 211 -1.74 -0.83 1.06
N ASP A 212 -2.41 -0.78 -0.10
CA ASP A 212 -1.79 -0.38 -1.37
C ASP A 212 -1.59 1.13 -1.48
N LEU A 213 -2.31 1.94 -0.69
CA LEU A 213 -2.19 3.39 -0.68
C LEU A 213 -0.97 3.90 0.11
N VAL A 214 -0.37 3.07 0.97
CA VAL A 214 0.63 3.53 1.94
C VAL A 214 1.94 3.95 1.29
N PHE A 215 2.51 3.04 0.49
CA PHE A 215 3.74 3.27 -0.25
C PHE A 215 3.65 4.47 -1.22
N PRO A 216 2.63 4.58 -2.10
CA PRO A 216 2.47 5.74 -2.97
C PRO A 216 2.22 7.04 -2.20
N CYS A 217 1.44 7.03 -1.12
CA CYS A 217 1.26 8.23 -0.29
C CYS A 217 2.59 8.71 0.32
N PHE A 218 3.41 7.77 0.81
CA PHE A 218 4.70 8.08 1.41
C PHE A 218 5.70 8.66 0.40
N ILE A 219 5.76 8.11 -0.81
CA ILE A 219 6.65 8.64 -1.84
C ILE A 219 6.18 10.00 -2.37
N TRP A 220 4.87 10.17 -2.50
CA TRP A 220 4.27 11.42 -2.94
C TRP A 220 4.52 12.56 -1.92
N ILE A 221 4.34 12.31 -0.61
CA ILE A 221 4.61 13.34 0.41
C ILE A 221 6.11 13.68 0.52
N MET A 222 7.00 12.75 0.17
CA MET A 222 8.43 13.05 -0.01
C MET A 222 8.62 14.12 -1.08
N GLY A 223 7.92 14.00 -2.21
CA GLY A 223 7.87 15.00 -3.28
C GLY A 223 7.34 16.36 -2.79
N VAL A 224 6.27 16.38 -1.99
CA VAL A 224 5.73 17.62 -1.39
C VAL A 224 6.78 18.37 -0.55
N CYS A 225 7.64 17.63 0.14
CA CYS A 225 8.67 18.20 1.02
C CYS A 225 9.89 18.73 0.25
N MET A 226 10.19 18.20 -0.94
CA MET A 226 11.38 18.56 -1.73
C MET A 226 11.49 20.06 -2.04
N PRO A 227 10.49 20.73 -2.67
CA PRO A 227 10.62 22.15 -3.03
C PRO A 227 10.81 23.04 -1.80
N ILE A 228 10.21 22.68 -0.66
CA ILE A 228 10.35 23.38 0.62
C ILE A 228 11.79 23.26 1.14
N ALA A 229 12.36 22.06 1.12
CA ALA A 229 13.71 21.79 1.61
C ALA A 229 14.78 22.45 0.71
N LEU A 230 14.67 22.26 -0.60
CA LEU A 230 15.63 22.78 -1.58
C LEU A 230 15.58 24.32 -1.64
N SER A 231 14.39 24.92 -1.60
CA SER A 231 14.24 26.39 -1.53
C SER A 231 14.82 26.96 -0.24
N ALA A 232 14.73 26.23 0.88
CA ALA A 232 15.34 26.66 2.14
C ALA A 232 16.87 26.61 2.09
N GLN A 233 17.46 25.62 1.41
CA GLN A 233 18.91 25.53 1.19
C GLN A 233 19.42 26.62 0.25
N LEU A 234 18.72 26.90 -0.85
CA LEU A 234 19.07 27.99 -1.77
C LEU A 234 18.99 29.36 -1.08
N LYS A 235 17.98 29.60 -0.24
CA LYS A 235 17.86 30.84 0.56
C LYS A 235 18.96 31.00 1.61
N ARG A 236 19.67 29.93 1.98
CA ARG A 236 20.84 29.97 2.87
C ARG A 236 22.15 30.25 2.13
N GLY A 237 22.10 30.47 0.80
CA GLY A 237 23.28 30.77 -0.01
C GLY A 237 24.11 29.56 -0.40
N LEU A 238 23.59 28.33 -0.22
CA LEU A 238 24.30 27.11 -0.65
C LEU A 238 24.35 27.04 -2.18
N SER A 239 25.50 26.62 -2.73
CA SER A 239 25.65 26.47 -4.17
C SER A 239 24.86 25.27 -4.68
N LYS A 240 24.40 25.31 -5.94
CA LYS A 240 23.65 24.18 -6.53
C LYS A 240 24.47 22.88 -6.50
N LEU A 241 25.78 22.96 -6.71
CA LEU A 241 26.66 21.80 -6.70
C LEU A 241 26.73 21.15 -5.31
N GLN A 242 26.80 21.96 -4.24
CA GLN A 242 26.73 21.46 -2.86
C GLN A 242 25.39 20.75 -2.58
N ILE A 243 24.29 21.33 -3.05
CA ILE A 243 22.97 20.72 -2.88
C ILE A 243 22.86 19.43 -3.70
N SER A 244 23.33 19.41 -4.95
CA SER A 244 23.36 18.22 -5.80
C SER A 244 24.18 17.09 -5.17
N TYR A 245 25.35 17.40 -4.58
CA TYR A 245 26.13 16.42 -3.85
C TYR A 245 25.39 15.87 -2.62
N SER A 246 24.69 16.73 -1.87
CA SER A 246 23.85 16.30 -0.75
C SER A 246 22.70 15.38 -1.21
N ILE A 247 22.07 15.68 -2.34
CA ILE A 247 21.05 14.81 -2.95
C ILE A 247 21.65 13.46 -3.35
N LEU A 248 22.80 13.47 -4.02
CA LEU A 248 23.49 12.26 -4.46
C LEU A 248 23.87 11.38 -3.27
N LYS A 249 24.50 11.95 -2.25
CA LYS A 249 24.88 11.23 -1.02
C LYS A 249 23.66 10.59 -0.36
N ARG A 250 22.57 11.35 -0.17
CA ARG A 250 21.34 10.82 0.43
C ARG A 250 20.73 9.70 -0.40
N SER A 251 20.71 9.84 -1.72
CA SER A 251 20.16 8.83 -2.64
C SER A 251 20.99 7.54 -2.61
N PHE A 252 22.32 7.68 -2.60
CA PHE A 252 23.25 6.57 -2.49
C PHE A 252 23.11 5.84 -1.15
N LEU A 253 23.03 6.58 -0.03
CA LEU A 253 22.83 5.97 1.29
C LEU A 253 21.50 5.24 1.40
N LEU A 254 20.41 5.80 0.85
CA LEU A 254 19.12 5.11 0.80
C LEU A 254 19.20 3.80 0.00
N PHE A 255 19.88 3.83 -1.14
CA PHE A 255 20.08 2.66 -1.97
C PHE A 255 20.88 1.57 -1.24
N LEU A 256 21.99 1.95 -0.59
CA LEU A 256 22.86 1.04 0.15
C LEU A 256 22.14 0.42 1.36
N ILE A 257 21.42 1.22 2.14
CA ILE A 257 20.59 0.72 3.24
C ILE A 257 19.52 -0.24 2.70
N GLY A 258 18.90 0.07 1.56
CA GLY A 258 17.93 -0.81 0.90
C GLY A 258 18.50 -2.17 0.52
N VAL A 259 19.67 -2.21 -0.12
CA VAL A 259 20.33 -3.46 -0.47
C VAL A 259 20.69 -4.25 0.79
N ALA A 260 21.20 -3.59 1.82
CA ALA A 260 21.46 -4.23 3.10
C ALA A 260 20.19 -4.85 3.72
N LEU A 261 19.06 -4.13 3.71
CA LEU A 261 17.78 -4.69 4.20
C LEU A 261 17.30 -5.88 3.36
N ASN A 262 17.50 -5.87 2.04
CA ASN A 262 17.13 -6.99 1.17
C ASN A 262 17.94 -8.27 1.47
N THR A 263 19.10 -8.16 2.11
CA THR A 263 19.89 -9.32 2.57
C THR A 263 19.40 -9.88 3.91
N LEU A 264 18.62 -9.12 4.68
CA LEU A 264 18.10 -9.60 5.97
C LEU A 264 17.07 -10.71 5.74
N GLY A 265 17.30 -11.88 6.32
CA GLY A 265 16.42 -13.04 6.18
C GLY A 265 16.61 -13.86 4.90
N THR A 266 17.56 -13.49 4.03
CA THR A 266 18.11 -14.40 3.02
C THR A 266 19.43 -14.98 3.52
N ASN A 267 19.85 -16.15 3.06
CA ASN A 267 21.08 -16.83 3.50
C ASN A 267 22.38 -16.11 3.06
N ALA A 268 22.35 -14.77 2.89
CA ALA A 268 23.43 -13.91 2.43
C ALA A 268 24.12 -14.39 1.12
N GLN A 269 23.40 -15.17 0.31
CA GLN A 269 23.91 -15.67 -0.98
C GLN A 269 23.86 -14.56 -2.01
N LEU A 270 25.03 -14.05 -2.40
CA LEU A 270 25.16 -12.92 -3.32
C LEU A 270 24.44 -13.16 -4.66
N GLU A 271 24.42 -14.41 -5.12
CA GLU A 271 23.77 -14.86 -6.35
C GLU A 271 22.26 -14.63 -6.38
N ASN A 272 21.61 -14.59 -5.22
CA ASN A 272 20.15 -14.50 -5.07
C ASN A 272 19.71 -13.21 -4.37
N ILE A 273 20.59 -12.21 -4.28
CA ILE A 273 20.24 -10.93 -3.63
C ILE A 273 19.28 -10.15 -4.52
N ARG A 274 18.15 -9.75 -3.94
CA ARG A 274 17.22 -8.83 -4.57
C ARG A 274 17.83 -7.43 -4.67
N ILE A 275 18.00 -6.91 -5.89
CA ILE A 275 18.64 -5.60 -6.13
C ILE A 275 17.66 -4.45 -5.86
N PHE A 276 16.46 -4.51 -6.45
CA PHE A 276 15.45 -3.46 -6.31
C PHE A 276 14.58 -3.66 -5.07
N GLY A 277 14.07 -2.56 -4.55
CA GLY A 277 13.25 -2.54 -3.34
C GLY A 277 12.73 -1.13 -3.05
N VAL A 278 11.97 -1.02 -1.97
CA VAL A 278 11.27 0.22 -1.58
C VAL A 278 12.24 1.39 -1.41
N LEU A 279 13.36 1.18 -0.70
CA LEU A 279 14.35 2.22 -0.43
C LEU A 279 15.20 2.59 -1.65
N GLN A 280 15.53 1.62 -2.49
CA GLN A 280 16.24 1.82 -3.75
C GLN A 280 15.42 2.70 -4.68
N ARG A 281 14.11 2.41 -4.80
CA ARG A 281 13.16 3.22 -5.56
C ARG A 281 13.03 4.63 -4.99
N PHE A 282 13.04 4.80 -3.67
CA PHE A 282 13.12 6.13 -3.03
C PHE A 282 14.41 6.86 -3.40
N GLY A 283 15.56 6.19 -3.35
CA GLY A 283 16.85 6.78 -3.71
C GLY A 283 16.89 7.27 -5.16
N ILE A 284 16.50 6.43 -6.11
CA ILE A 284 16.51 6.74 -7.55
C ILE A 284 15.56 7.91 -7.86
N THR A 285 14.33 7.86 -7.35
CA THR A 285 13.33 8.89 -7.62
C THR A 285 13.69 10.21 -6.94
N TYR A 286 14.25 10.18 -5.73
CA TYR A 286 14.75 11.37 -5.04
C TYR A 286 15.90 12.02 -5.80
N LEU A 287 16.83 11.21 -6.33
CA LEU A 287 17.95 11.69 -7.14
C LEU A 287 17.46 12.39 -8.41
N ILE A 288 16.67 11.69 -9.23
CA ILE A 288 16.25 12.20 -10.54
C ILE A 288 15.37 13.44 -10.37
N VAL A 289 14.32 13.36 -9.56
CA VAL A 289 13.38 14.47 -9.40
C VAL A 289 14.04 15.64 -8.67
N GLY A 290 14.88 15.38 -7.67
CA GLY A 290 15.60 16.43 -6.95
C GLY A 290 16.60 17.20 -7.82
N LEU A 291 17.38 16.49 -8.65
CA LEU A 291 18.30 17.11 -9.61
C LEU A 291 17.56 17.88 -10.69
N LEU A 292 16.51 17.30 -11.28
CA LEU A 292 15.66 17.99 -12.26
C LEU A 292 15.10 19.29 -11.67
N TYR A 293 14.56 19.22 -10.45
CA TYR A 293 14.06 20.41 -9.76
C TYR A 293 15.15 21.47 -9.61
N LEU A 294 16.35 21.12 -9.12
CA LEU A 294 17.46 22.07 -8.97
C LEU A 294 17.94 22.69 -10.29
N CYS A 295 17.98 21.90 -11.37
CA CYS A 295 18.42 22.35 -12.68
C CYS A 295 17.50 23.44 -13.25
N PHE A 296 16.19 23.31 -13.06
CA PHE A 296 15.19 24.26 -13.57
C PHE A 296 14.76 25.34 -12.57
N THR A 297 15.09 25.19 -11.28
CA THR A 297 14.89 26.21 -10.23
C THR A 297 15.60 27.57 -10.43
N PRO A 298 16.69 27.77 -11.21
CA PRO A 298 17.45 29.03 -11.18
C PRO A 298 17.04 30.12 -12.17
N GLN A 299 16.00 29.93 -12.98
CA GLN A 299 15.62 30.90 -14.04
C GLN A 299 14.21 31.46 -13.86
N GLN A 300 13.65 31.35 -12.65
CA GLN A 300 12.24 31.64 -12.37
C GLN A 300 12.01 33.05 -11.76
N SER A 301 13.02 33.92 -11.77
CA SER A 301 13.04 35.18 -11.00
C SER A 301 12.61 36.44 -11.77
N THR A 302 12.57 36.44 -13.11
CA THR A 302 12.35 37.70 -13.85
C THR A 302 11.41 37.58 -15.07
N ALA A 303 11.50 36.51 -15.87
CA ALA A 303 10.70 36.38 -17.09
C ALA A 303 9.18 36.20 -16.82
N VAL A 304 8.79 35.31 -15.89
CA VAL A 304 7.36 35.03 -15.57
C VAL A 304 6.73 36.16 -14.76
N ARG A 305 7.52 36.92 -13.99
CA ARG A 305 7.04 38.08 -13.24
C ARG A 305 6.64 39.24 -14.18
N ASN A 306 7.36 39.39 -15.30
CA ASN A 306 7.07 40.40 -16.31
C ASN A 306 5.97 39.98 -17.31
N LEU A 307 5.71 38.69 -17.49
CA LEU A 307 4.64 38.16 -18.37
C LEU A 307 3.24 38.14 -17.71
N SER A 308 3.07 38.77 -16.55
CA SER A 308 1.93 38.57 -15.63
C SER A 308 0.72 39.51 -15.85
N GLN A 309 0.39 39.87 -17.11
CA GLN A 309 -0.68 40.83 -17.36
C GLN A 309 -2.10 40.25 -17.53
N THR A 310 -2.28 38.93 -17.68
CA THR A 310 -3.63 38.33 -17.84
C THR A 310 -4.09 37.50 -16.64
N TRP A 311 -5.38 37.64 -16.26
CA TRP A 311 -6.02 36.94 -15.13
C TRP A 311 -5.91 35.41 -15.22
N ILE A 312 -5.93 34.86 -16.44
CA ILE A 312 -5.78 33.41 -16.71
C ILE A 312 -4.35 32.94 -16.36
N MET A 313 -3.32 33.72 -16.69
CA MET A 313 -1.93 33.38 -16.36
C MET A 313 -1.64 33.45 -14.86
N HIS A 314 -2.28 34.37 -14.13
CA HIS A 314 -2.20 34.40 -12.67
C HIS A 314 -2.89 33.18 -12.03
N LYS A 315 -3.97 32.67 -12.65
CA LYS A 315 -4.58 31.41 -12.21
C LYS A 315 -3.70 30.21 -12.57
N MET A 316 -3.06 30.11 -13.73
CA MET A 316 -2.26 28.93 -14.10
C MET A 316 -0.78 29.01 -13.67
N GLN A 317 -0.45 29.91 -12.75
CA GLN A 317 0.93 30.19 -12.36
C GLN A 317 1.68 28.97 -11.84
N ASP A 318 1.00 28.05 -11.13
CA ASP A 318 1.60 26.80 -10.64
C ASP A 318 2.05 25.89 -11.78
N VAL A 319 1.21 25.69 -12.80
CA VAL A 319 1.53 24.85 -13.97
C VAL A 319 2.60 25.49 -14.84
N LEU A 320 2.43 26.79 -15.15
CA LEU A 320 3.39 27.54 -15.98
C LEU A 320 4.77 27.60 -15.33
N SER A 321 4.83 27.73 -14.00
CA SER A 321 6.10 27.69 -13.27
C SER A 321 6.83 26.35 -13.45
N LEU A 322 6.10 25.25 -13.51
CA LEU A 322 6.65 23.91 -13.64
C LEU A 322 6.68 23.40 -15.08
N LEU A 323 6.41 24.24 -16.09
CA LEU A 323 6.27 23.80 -17.48
C LEU A 323 7.48 22.99 -18.00
N PRO A 324 8.76 23.39 -17.78
CA PRO A 324 9.89 22.57 -18.21
C PRO A 324 9.92 21.18 -17.54
N HIS A 325 9.50 21.11 -16.28
CA HIS A 325 9.41 19.85 -15.55
C HIS A 325 8.29 18.98 -16.11
N TRP A 326 7.12 19.57 -16.39
CA TRP A 326 6.01 18.87 -17.04
C TRP A 326 6.43 18.30 -18.38
N CYS A 327 7.16 19.03 -19.22
CA CYS A 327 7.67 18.52 -20.49
C CYS A 327 8.55 17.27 -20.29
N VAL A 328 9.56 17.33 -19.41
CA VAL A 328 10.44 16.19 -19.14
C VAL A 328 9.65 14.99 -18.58
N MET A 329 8.73 15.24 -17.65
CA MET A 329 7.93 14.19 -17.02
C MET A 329 6.96 13.53 -17.99
N LEU A 330 6.32 14.31 -18.87
CA LEU A 330 5.46 13.78 -19.92
C LEU A 330 6.26 12.98 -20.96
N THR A 331 7.48 13.41 -21.30
CA THR A 331 8.38 12.61 -22.16
C THR A 331 8.71 11.26 -21.49
N LEU A 332 9.06 11.24 -20.20
CA LEU A 332 9.33 10.00 -19.48
C LEU A 332 8.10 9.08 -19.43
N LEU A 333 6.90 9.63 -19.23
CA LEU A 333 5.66 8.87 -19.28
C LEU A 333 5.38 8.32 -20.68
N MET A 334 5.60 9.11 -21.73
CA MET A 334 5.43 8.67 -23.12
C MET A 334 6.38 7.51 -23.43
N VAL A 335 7.64 7.58 -22.97
CA VAL A 335 8.60 6.47 -23.09
C VAL A 335 8.11 5.24 -22.32
N HIS A 336 7.65 5.40 -21.08
CA HIS A 336 7.10 4.29 -20.30
C HIS A 336 5.90 3.63 -21.00
N CYS A 337 4.95 4.42 -21.51
CA CYS A 337 3.80 3.90 -22.25
C CYS A 337 4.21 3.23 -23.57
N ALA A 338 5.13 3.81 -24.32
CA ALA A 338 5.65 3.23 -25.55
C ALA A 338 6.33 1.88 -25.30
N LEU A 339 7.12 1.75 -24.24
CA LEU A 339 7.73 0.47 -23.85
C LEU A 339 6.69 -0.53 -23.37
N THR A 340 5.72 -0.09 -22.56
CA THR A 340 4.71 -0.98 -21.98
C THR A 340 3.77 -1.57 -23.04
N PHE A 341 3.34 -0.75 -24.01
CA PHE A 341 2.36 -1.15 -25.02
C PHE A 341 2.96 -1.53 -26.38
N GLY A 342 4.16 -1.02 -26.70
CA GLY A 342 4.78 -1.18 -28.01
C GLY A 342 5.91 -2.22 -28.08
N LEU A 343 6.46 -2.68 -26.94
CA LEU A 343 7.54 -3.66 -26.96
C LEU A 343 7.01 -5.07 -27.30
N PRO A 344 7.43 -5.70 -28.41
CA PRO A 344 7.06 -7.07 -28.71
C PRO A 344 7.84 -8.04 -27.83
N ILE A 345 7.13 -8.98 -27.20
CA ILE A 345 7.71 -9.96 -26.27
C ILE A 345 7.42 -11.35 -26.83
N PRO A 346 8.40 -12.25 -26.88
CA PRO A 346 8.19 -13.60 -27.41
C PRO A 346 7.16 -14.36 -26.57
N GLY A 347 6.11 -14.87 -27.24
CA GLY A 347 5.05 -15.66 -26.61
C GLY A 347 3.99 -14.85 -25.86
N CYS A 348 4.02 -13.52 -25.91
CA CYS A 348 3.06 -12.64 -25.22
C CYS A 348 2.39 -11.67 -26.19
N PRO A 349 1.12 -11.28 -25.96
CA PRO A 349 0.47 -10.27 -26.77
C PRO A 349 1.09 -8.89 -26.47
N THR A 350 1.12 -8.02 -27.47
CA THR A 350 1.60 -6.64 -27.29
C THR A 350 0.71 -5.90 -26.30
N GLY A 351 1.33 -5.20 -25.34
CA GLY A 351 0.58 -4.50 -24.28
C GLY A 351 -0.04 -5.40 -23.22
N TYR A 352 0.45 -6.63 -23.04
CA TYR A 352 -0.01 -7.49 -21.95
C TYR A 352 0.30 -6.90 -20.56
N LEU A 353 -0.73 -6.76 -19.71
CA LEU A 353 -0.62 -6.24 -18.33
C LEU A 353 -1.05 -7.28 -17.27
N GLY A 354 -1.23 -8.54 -17.68
CA GLY A 354 -1.72 -9.59 -16.80
C GLY A 354 -0.64 -10.19 -15.88
N PRO A 355 -1.07 -10.98 -14.88
CA PRO A 355 -0.15 -11.63 -13.96
C PRO A 355 0.57 -12.83 -14.57
N GLY A 356 0.26 -13.27 -15.79
CA GLY A 356 0.80 -14.51 -16.34
C GLY A 356 0.29 -15.76 -15.59
N GLY A 357 1.09 -16.83 -15.59
CA GLY A 357 0.72 -18.08 -14.93
C GLY A 357 -0.60 -18.65 -15.48
N ARG A 358 -1.47 -19.09 -14.59
CA ARG A 358 -2.81 -19.65 -14.92
C ARG A 358 -3.85 -18.62 -15.34
N HIS A 359 -3.49 -17.34 -15.46
CA HIS A 359 -4.39 -16.32 -16.00
C HIS A 359 -4.77 -16.62 -17.45
N GLU A 360 -6.04 -16.36 -17.81
CA GLU A 360 -6.61 -16.70 -19.12
C GLU A 360 -6.40 -18.17 -19.49
N ASP A 361 -6.75 -19.08 -18.58
CA ASP A 361 -6.58 -20.53 -18.76
C ASP A 361 -5.14 -20.96 -19.05
N GLY A 362 -4.14 -20.17 -18.63
CA GLY A 362 -2.72 -20.49 -18.83
C GLY A 362 -2.15 -20.12 -20.21
N LYS A 363 -2.92 -19.39 -21.04
CA LYS A 363 -2.51 -19.04 -22.41
C LYS A 363 -1.19 -18.27 -22.47
N TYR A 364 -0.91 -17.45 -21.46
CA TYR A 364 0.26 -16.57 -21.40
C TYR A 364 1.10 -16.83 -20.14
N PHE A 365 1.41 -18.11 -19.89
CA PHE A 365 2.01 -18.56 -18.63
C PHE A 365 3.32 -17.82 -18.27
N ASN A 366 4.25 -17.68 -19.22
CA ASN A 366 5.56 -17.05 -19.00
C ASN A 366 5.55 -15.52 -19.15
N CYS A 367 4.38 -14.90 -19.29
CA CYS A 367 4.23 -13.47 -19.60
C CYS A 367 4.01 -12.60 -18.36
N THR A 368 4.42 -13.06 -17.18
CA THR A 368 4.22 -12.37 -15.90
C THR A 368 4.66 -10.91 -15.96
N GLY A 369 3.70 -9.99 -15.84
CA GLY A 369 3.89 -8.54 -15.88
C GLY A 369 4.23 -7.95 -17.24
N GLY A 370 4.10 -8.71 -18.33
CA GLY A 370 4.38 -8.28 -19.70
C GLY A 370 5.76 -7.63 -19.87
N ALA A 371 5.78 -6.44 -20.47
CA ALA A 371 7.02 -5.70 -20.74
C ALA A 371 7.80 -5.38 -19.47
N THR A 372 7.11 -5.07 -18.36
CA THR A 372 7.73 -4.76 -17.07
C THR A 372 8.56 -5.95 -16.58
N GLY A 373 7.92 -7.12 -16.45
CA GLY A 373 8.61 -8.32 -15.96
C GLY A 373 9.68 -8.82 -16.92
N TYR A 374 9.48 -8.66 -18.23
CA TYR A 374 10.47 -9.05 -19.24
C TYR A 374 11.76 -8.22 -19.15
N ILE A 375 11.63 -6.89 -19.06
CA ILE A 375 12.78 -5.98 -18.93
C ILE A 375 13.55 -6.27 -17.63
N ASP A 376 12.83 -6.46 -16.52
CA ASP A 376 13.47 -6.75 -15.23
C ASP A 376 14.23 -8.08 -15.26
N ARG A 377 13.67 -9.13 -15.88
CA ARG A 377 14.36 -10.43 -16.03
C ARG A 377 15.61 -10.35 -16.91
N ILE A 378 15.62 -9.49 -17.94
CA ILE A 378 16.80 -9.32 -18.81
C ILE A 378 17.89 -8.50 -18.11
N LEU A 379 17.52 -7.40 -17.46
CA LEU A 379 18.49 -6.47 -16.89
C LEU A 379 18.99 -6.89 -15.52
N LEU A 380 18.12 -7.46 -14.69
CA LEU A 380 18.45 -7.87 -13.32
C LEU A 380 18.72 -9.37 -13.22
N THR A 381 18.32 -10.18 -14.19
CA THR A 381 18.34 -11.66 -14.10
C THR A 381 17.25 -12.18 -13.14
N SER A 382 16.77 -13.41 -13.37
CA SER A 382 15.72 -14.03 -12.57
C SER A 382 16.08 -14.23 -11.09
N ASN A 383 17.36 -14.28 -10.72
CA ASN A 383 17.79 -14.50 -9.33
C ASN A 383 17.78 -13.22 -8.49
N HIS A 384 17.87 -12.04 -9.12
CA HIS A 384 17.97 -10.75 -8.41
C HIS A 384 16.65 -9.98 -8.34
N ILE A 385 15.55 -10.62 -8.76
CA ILE A 385 14.19 -10.11 -8.64
C ILE A 385 13.46 -10.78 -7.47
N TYR A 386 12.28 -10.26 -7.13
CA TYR A 386 11.48 -10.80 -6.04
C TYR A 386 10.92 -12.20 -6.35
N GLN A 387 11.35 -13.21 -5.58
CA GLN A 387 11.12 -14.63 -5.87
C GLN A 387 9.73 -15.14 -5.52
N ARG A 388 9.10 -14.61 -4.45
CA ARG A 388 7.83 -15.13 -3.93
C ARG A 388 6.75 -14.04 -3.85
N PRO A 389 6.30 -13.49 -4.98
CA PRO A 389 5.18 -12.55 -4.99
C PRO A 389 3.84 -13.27 -4.72
N ILE A 390 2.83 -12.53 -4.25
CA ILE A 390 1.48 -13.07 -3.97
C ILE A 390 0.87 -13.75 -5.22
N ILE A 391 1.16 -13.23 -6.40
CA ILE A 391 0.72 -13.83 -7.68
C ILE A 391 1.24 -15.24 -7.91
N ASP A 392 2.37 -15.64 -7.30
CA ASP A 392 2.88 -17.00 -7.46
C ASP A 392 1.96 -18.01 -6.76
N PHE A 393 1.49 -17.66 -5.55
CA PHE A 393 0.55 -18.50 -4.80
C PHE A 393 -0.82 -18.61 -5.49
N VAL A 394 -1.30 -17.52 -6.09
CA VAL A 394 -2.64 -17.48 -6.71
C VAL A 394 -2.61 -17.99 -8.16
N TYR A 395 -1.72 -17.45 -8.99
CA TYR A 395 -1.68 -17.73 -10.43
C TYR A 395 -0.63 -18.77 -10.81
N GLY A 396 0.39 -19.02 -9.98
CA GLY A 396 1.55 -19.85 -10.36
C GLY A 396 2.46 -19.17 -11.38
N SER A 397 2.55 -17.84 -11.30
CA SER A 397 3.22 -16.98 -12.29
C SER A 397 4.75 -16.92 -12.16
N GLY A 398 5.32 -17.42 -11.06
CA GLY A 398 6.75 -17.32 -10.78
C GLY A 398 7.23 -15.91 -10.35
N PRO A 399 8.56 -15.69 -10.38
CA PRO A 399 9.19 -14.46 -9.88
C PRO A 399 8.80 -13.18 -10.64
N PHE A 400 8.55 -12.10 -9.90
CA PHE A 400 8.19 -10.79 -10.43
C PHE A 400 8.52 -9.68 -9.43
N ASP A 401 9.22 -8.63 -9.87
CA ASP A 401 9.60 -7.50 -9.00
C ASP A 401 8.65 -6.30 -9.17
N PRO A 402 7.79 -5.99 -8.17
CA PRO A 402 6.93 -4.80 -8.24
C PRO A 402 7.70 -3.49 -8.08
N GLU A 403 8.91 -3.54 -7.52
CA GLU A 403 9.79 -2.39 -7.34
C GLU A 403 10.80 -2.22 -8.50
N GLY A 404 10.67 -2.99 -9.59
CA GLY A 404 11.56 -3.01 -10.75
C GLY A 404 11.70 -1.70 -11.56
N ILE A 405 12.42 -1.79 -12.68
CA ILE A 405 12.99 -0.64 -13.41
C ILE A 405 11.90 0.18 -14.09
N LEU A 406 11.01 -0.48 -14.85
CA LEU A 406 10.02 0.23 -15.66
C LEU A 406 9.01 1.00 -14.78
N GLY A 407 8.65 0.43 -13.62
CA GLY A 407 7.81 1.08 -12.61
C GLY A 407 8.48 2.27 -11.91
N CYS A 408 9.81 2.39 -11.95
CA CYS A 408 10.50 3.58 -11.45
C CYS A 408 10.16 4.83 -12.27
N LEU A 409 9.87 4.71 -13.58
CA LEU A 409 9.51 5.85 -14.42
C LEU A 409 8.19 6.49 -14.00
N THR A 410 7.15 5.69 -13.78
CA THR A 410 5.86 6.17 -13.26
C THR A 410 5.97 6.62 -11.81
N THR A 411 6.88 6.03 -11.04
CA THR A 411 7.18 6.49 -9.68
C THR A 411 7.83 7.89 -9.66
N ILE A 412 8.78 8.16 -10.57
CA ILE A 412 9.38 9.50 -10.76
C ILE A 412 8.28 10.53 -11.02
N PHE A 413 7.33 10.19 -11.88
CA PHE A 413 6.17 11.03 -12.14
C PHE A 413 5.33 11.28 -10.88
N GLN A 414 5.07 10.24 -10.08
CA GLN A 414 4.32 10.37 -8.83
C GLN A 414 4.99 11.32 -7.82
N VAL A 415 6.32 11.23 -7.67
CA VAL A 415 7.08 12.15 -6.81
C VAL A 415 6.99 13.58 -7.34
N PHE A 416 7.04 13.76 -8.66
CA PHE A 416 6.83 15.05 -9.31
C PHE A 416 5.43 15.65 -9.04
N LEU A 417 4.36 14.85 -9.06
CA LEU A 417 3.03 15.31 -8.64
C LEU A 417 3.03 15.79 -7.17
N GLY A 418 3.86 15.19 -6.33
CA GLY A 418 4.16 15.67 -4.99
C GLY A 418 4.85 17.04 -5.00
N ILE A 419 5.90 17.22 -5.82
CA ILE A 419 6.58 18.52 -5.99
C ILE A 419 5.58 19.60 -6.39
N HIS A 420 4.71 19.33 -7.37
CA HIS A 420 3.70 20.28 -7.82
C HIS A 420 2.82 20.75 -6.65
N THR A 421 2.39 19.82 -5.81
CA THR A 421 1.63 20.12 -4.58
C THR A 421 2.43 20.97 -3.59
N GLY A 422 3.71 20.67 -3.39
CA GLY A 422 4.62 21.45 -2.54
C GLY A 422 4.89 22.86 -3.08
N VAL A 423 4.93 23.03 -4.40
CA VAL A 423 5.05 24.34 -5.06
C VAL A 423 3.77 25.16 -4.86
N ILE A 424 2.59 24.56 -5.03
CA ILE A 424 1.29 25.20 -4.72
C ILE A 424 1.30 25.72 -3.27
N LEU A 425 1.79 24.91 -2.32
CA LEU A 425 1.88 25.30 -0.91
C LEU A 425 2.76 26.54 -0.68
N MET A 426 3.86 26.67 -1.41
CA MET A 426 4.80 27.79 -1.30
C MET A 426 4.32 29.05 -2.03
N MET A 427 3.64 28.90 -3.18
CA MET A 427 3.21 30.01 -4.03
C MET A 427 1.97 30.71 -3.50
N TYR A 428 0.94 29.94 -3.15
CA TYR A 428 -0.32 30.51 -2.67
C TYR A 428 -0.20 30.80 -1.17
N LYS A 429 -0.43 32.05 -0.75
CA LYS A 429 -0.37 32.44 0.67
C LYS A 429 -1.64 32.04 1.43
N ASP A 430 -2.80 32.15 0.79
CA ASP A 430 -4.10 31.84 1.38
C ASP A 430 -4.37 30.34 1.49
N TRP A 431 -4.90 29.92 2.64
CA TRP A 431 -5.26 28.52 2.87
C TRP A 431 -6.38 28.04 1.94
N LYS A 432 -7.36 28.91 1.61
CA LYS A 432 -8.45 28.59 0.69
C LYS A 432 -7.92 28.28 -0.71
N GLY A 433 -7.03 29.12 -1.22
CA GLY A 433 -6.43 28.94 -2.54
C GLY A 433 -5.66 27.62 -2.66
N ARG A 434 -4.88 27.26 -1.63
CA ARG A 434 -4.16 25.98 -1.55
C ARG A 434 -5.11 24.78 -1.62
N VAL A 435 -6.10 24.76 -0.74
CA VAL A 435 -7.01 23.62 -0.60
C VAL A 435 -7.89 23.46 -1.83
N ILE A 436 -8.46 24.55 -2.37
CA ILE A 436 -9.26 24.49 -3.61
C ILE A 436 -8.41 23.93 -4.74
N ARG A 437 -7.16 24.37 -4.90
CA ARG A 437 -6.24 23.84 -5.91
C ARG A 437 -5.96 22.36 -5.74
N TRP A 438 -5.63 21.92 -4.53
CA TRP A 438 -5.37 20.52 -4.25
C TRP A 438 -6.60 19.65 -4.53
N LEU A 439 -7.80 20.11 -4.17
CA LEU A 439 -9.04 19.38 -4.45
C LEU A 439 -9.39 19.36 -5.94
N LEU A 440 -9.17 20.44 -6.69
CA LEU A 440 -9.35 20.45 -8.15
C LEU A 440 -8.42 19.45 -8.84
N TRP A 441 -7.15 19.42 -8.46
CA TRP A 441 -6.18 18.44 -8.97
C TRP A 441 -6.53 17.02 -8.52
N ALA A 442 -7.02 16.82 -7.30
CA ALA A 442 -7.47 15.52 -6.82
C ALA A 442 -8.62 14.99 -7.70
N VAL A 443 -9.64 15.81 -7.95
CA VAL A 443 -10.76 15.44 -8.83
C VAL A 443 -10.26 15.14 -10.24
N PHE A 444 -9.38 15.98 -10.81
CA PHE A 444 -8.81 15.74 -12.14
C PHE A 444 -8.07 14.40 -12.25
N TYR A 445 -7.14 14.11 -11.33
CA TYR A 445 -6.40 12.85 -11.34
C TYR A 445 -7.31 11.65 -11.03
N GLY A 446 -8.29 11.81 -10.15
CA GLY A 446 -9.29 10.79 -9.85
C GLY A 446 -10.12 10.43 -11.08
N CYS A 447 -10.67 11.42 -11.78
CA CYS A 447 -11.45 11.21 -13.01
C CYS A 447 -10.59 10.55 -14.10
N LEU A 448 -9.37 11.04 -14.34
CA LEU A 448 -8.49 10.50 -15.37
C LEU A 448 -8.04 9.05 -15.05
N GLY A 449 -7.67 8.79 -13.80
CA GLY A 449 -7.28 7.45 -13.37
C GLY A 449 -8.42 6.44 -13.42
N CYS A 450 -9.62 6.84 -12.97
CA CYS A 450 -10.83 6.03 -13.10
C CYS A 450 -11.21 5.79 -14.57
N ALA A 451 -11.09 6.80 -15.43
CA ALA A 451 -11.34 6.64 -16.86
C ALA A 451 -10.47 5.54 -17.44
N PHE A 452 -9.15 5.56 -17.23
CA PHE A 452 -8.25 4.51 -17.71
C PHE A 452 -8.60 3.10 -17.20
N HIS A 453 -9.08 3.00 -15.96
CA HIS A 453 -9.47 1.72 -15.38
C HIS A 453 -10.75 1.17 -15.97
N PHE A 454 -11.82 1.97 -16.00
CA PHE A 454 -13.14 1.54 -16.45
C PHE A 454 -13.24 1.37 -17.96
N THR A 455 -12.39 2.06 -18.74
CA THR A 455 -12.24 1.80 -20.18
C THR A 455 -11.36 0.59 -20.48
N ASN A 456 -10.82 -0.09 -19.46
CA ASN A 456 -9.87 -1.21 -19.58
C ASN A 456 -8.59 -0.88 -20.37
N LEU A 457 -8.21 0.41 -20.49
CA LEU A 457 -6.94 0.79 -21.13
C LEU A 457 -5.75 0.50 -20.23
N ILE A 458 -5.82 0.95 -18.97
CA ILE A 458 -4.76 0.76 -17.97
C ILE A 458 -5.42 0.42 -16.63
N PRO A 459 -5.47 -0.85 -16.20
CA PRO A 459 -6.08 -1.22 -14.94
C PRO A 459 -5.30 -0.61 -13.77
N VAL A 460 -6.01 -0.24 -12.70
CA VAL A 460 -5.35 0.18 -11.45
C VAL A 460 -4.60 -1.03 -10.91
N ASN A 461 -3.28 -0.97 -11.01
CA ASN A 461 -2.39 -2.06 -10.63
C ASN A 461 -1.14 -1.49 -9.94
N LYS A 462 -0.95 -1.86 -8.67
CA LYS A 462 0.19 -1.47 -7.84
C LYS A 462 1.48 -2.19 -8.27
N HIS A 463 1.38 -3.48 -8.60
CA HIS A 463 2.55 -4.30 -8.95
C HIS A 463 3.27 -3.77 -10.18
N LEU A 464 2.52 -3.26 -11.16
CA LEU A 464 3.09 -2.61 -12.35
C LEU A 464 3.43 -1.14 -12.13
N TRP A 465 3.10 -0.58 -10.97
CA TRP A 465 3.09 0.87 -10.72
C TRP A 465 2.41 1.64 -11.87
N SER A 466 1.25 1.12 -12.29
CA SER A 466 0.53 1.60 -13.47
C SER A 466 0.17 3.09 -13.40
N LEU A 467 0.05 3.74 -14.56
CA LEU A 467 -0.30 5.17 -14.62
C LEU A 467 -1.65 5.46 -13.94
N SER A 468 -2.66 4.62 -14.14
CA SER A 468 -3.96 4.76 -13.46
C SER A 468 -3.83 4.63 -11.94
N PHE A 469 -3.01 3.70 -11.43
CA PHE A 469 -2.70 3.61 -10.00
C PHE A 469 -2.01 4.86 -9.45
N VAL A 470 -1.04 5.42 -10.18
CA VAL A 470 -0.36 6.68 -9.78
C VAL A 470 -1.35 7.83 -9.68
N LEU A 471 -2.27 7.98 -10.64
CA LEU A 471 -3.26 9.04 -10.66
C LEU A 471 -4.29 8.90 -9.54
N VAL A 472 -4.86 7.69 -9.37
CA VAL A 472 -5.85 7.41 -8.32
C VAL A 472 -5.21 7.57 -6.93
N SER A 473 -4.05 6.99 -6.68
CA SER A 473 -3.37 7.13 -5.38
C SER A 473 -2.97 8.58 -5.08
N THR A 474 -2.60 9.38 -6.09
CA THR A 474 -2.33 10.82 -5.94
C THR A 474 -3.59 11.61 -5.59
N CYS A 475 -4.75 11.27 -6.17
CA CYS A 475 -6.04 11.83 -5.78
C CYS A 475 -6.31 11.60 -4.28
N PHE A 476 -6.17 10.36 -3.80
CA PHE A 476 -6.32 10.04 -2.39
C PHE A 476 -5.33 10.82 -1.50
N ALA A 477 -4.06 10.90 -1.91
CA ALA A 477 -3.04 11.64 -1.17
C ALA A 477 -3.35 13.15 -1.07
N LEU A 478 -3.83 13.78 -2.16
CA LEU A 478 -4.23 15.19 -2.18
C LEU A 478 -5.46 15.45 -1.29
N ALA A 479 -6.47 14.59 -1.36
CA ALA A 479 -7.67 14.68 -0.52
C ALA A 479 -7.30 14.52 0.96
N PHE A 480 -6.46 13.53 1.28
CA PHE A 480 -6.02 13.27 2.63
C PHE A 480 -5.14 14.40 3.19
N LEU A 481 -4.20 14.94 2.40
CA LEU A 481 -3.40 16.10 2.79
C LEU A 481 -4.28 17.34 3.02
N SER A 482 -5.27 17.56 2.16
CA SER A 482 -6.23 18.66 2.31
C SER A 482 -7.01 18.56 3.62
N GLY A 483 -7.50 17.36 3.96
CA GLY A 483 -8.17 17.09 5.23
C GLY A 483 -7.26 17.33 6.44
N CYS A 484 -6.05 16.76 6.43
CA CYS A 484 -5.06 16.99 7.50
C CYS A 484 -4.71 18.48 7.66
N TYR A 485 -4.50 19.20 6.56
CA TYR A 485 -4.16 20.62 6.59
C TYR A 485 -5.28 21.48 7.15
N LEU A 486 -6.52 21.24 6.73
CA LEU A 486 -7.70 21.94 7.28
C LEU A 486 -7.87 21.65 8.77
N LEU A 487 -7.78 20.38 9.18
CA LEU A 487 -8.01 19.97 10.57
C LEU A 487 -6.94 20.50 11.54
N ILE A 488 -5.66 20.50 11.11
CA ILE A 488 -4.51 20.73 11.99
C ILE A 488 -4.02 22.18 11.93
N ASP A 489 -3.83 22.73 10.73
CA ASP A 489 -3.17 24.02 10.55
C ASP A 489 -4.17 25.19 10.43
N VAL A 490 -5.36 24.94 9.86
CA VAL A 490 -6.44 25.93 9.71
C VAL A 490 -7.38 25.94 10.92
N ALA A 491 -8.17 24.89 11.12
CA ALA A 491 -9.17 24.78 12.19
C ALA A 491 -8.53 24.58 13.58
N ARG A 492 -7.31 24.03 13.63
CA ARG A 492 -6.54 23.77 14.87
C ARG A 492 -7.29 22.94 15.92
N ILE A 493 -8.27 22.14 15.49
CA ILE A 493 -9.04 21.23 16.35
C ILE A 493 -8.14 20.11 16.85
N TRP A 494 -7.18 19.68 16.01
CA TRP A 494 -6.25 18.60 16.33
C TRP A 494 -4.80 19.03 16.12
N ARG A 495 -3.89 18.63 17.01
CA ARG A 495 -2.46 18.97 16.90
C ARG A 495 -1.65 17.97 16.06
N GLY A 496 -2.30 16.95 15.50
CA GLY A 496 -1.67 15.87 14.72
C GLY A 496 -1.08 14.73 15.56
N GLY A 497 -1.26 14.71 16.89
CA GLY A 497 -0.80 13.61 17.74
C GLY A 497 -1.81 12.45 17.74
N PRO A 498 -1.39 11.18 17.71
CA PRO A 498 -0.02 10.70 17.98
C PRO A 498 0.93 10.72 16.75
N PHE A 499 0.43 10.83 15.53
CA PHE A 499 1.18 10.59 14.30
C PHE A 499 2.28 11.60 13.97
N ARG A 500 2.13 12.87 14.39
CA ARG A 500 3.08 13.96 14.07
C ARG A 500 4.52 13.64 14.46
N ILE A 501 4.74 12.99 15.61
CA ILE A 501 6.09 12.71 16.12
C ILE A 501 6.77 11.60 15.31
N PRO A 502 6.14 10.42 15.10
CA PRO A 502 6.61 9.41 14.15
C PRO A 502 7.02 9.97 12.79
N GLY A 503 6.23 10.90 12.23
CA GLY A 503 6.51 11.48 10.91
C GLY A 503 7.78 12.32 10.83
N MET A 504 8.30 12.83 11.96
CA MET A 504 9.55 13.60 11.99
C MET A 504 10.79 12.71 11.77
N ASN A 505 10.70 11.41 12.10
CA ASN A 505 11.77 10.41 11.98
C ASN A 505 11.35 9.19 11.14
N ALA A 506 10.41 9.39 10.22
CA ALA A 506 9.75 8.33 9.46
C ALA A 506 10.69 7.26 8.84
N LEU A 507 11.83 7.69 8.29
CA LEU A 507 12.78 6.77 7.66
C LEU A 507 13.43 5.84 8.69
N VAL A 508 13.80 6.35 9.86
CA VAL A 508 14.39 5.55 10.94
C VAL A 508 13.40 4.53 11.45
N LEU A 509 12.13 4.93 11.60
CA LEU A 509 11.07 4.02 12.05
C LEU A 509 10.87 2.89 11.04
N TYR A 510 10.86 3.20 9.74
CA TYR A 510 10.73 2.19 8.69
C TYR A 510 11.93 1.22 8.68
N VAL A 511 13.15 1.74 8.59
CA VAL A 511 14.37 0.92 8.55
C VAL A 511 14.50 0.09 9.83
N GLY A 512 14.31 0.72 11.00
CA GLY A 512 14.38 0.04 12.28
C GLY A 512 13.35 -1.07 12.43
N HIS A 513 12.11 -0.84 12.00
CA HIS A 513 11.08 -1.88 12.00
C HIS A 513 11.49 -3.08 11.14
N SER A 514 11.95 -2.82 9.91
CA SER A 514 12.41 -3.89 9.01
C SER A 514 13.61 -4.66 9.57
N MET A 515 14.55 -3.99 10.24
CA MET A 515 15.70 -4.65 10.87
C MET A 515 15.30 -5.50 12.07
N CYS A 516 14.34 -5.02 12.86
CA CYS A 516 13.92 -5.69 14.09
C CYS A 516 12.78 -6.70 13.89
N TYR A 517 12.34 -6.93 12.65
CA TYR A 517 11.17 -7.76 12.34
C TYR A 517 11.26 -9.21 12.85
N GLN A 518 12.47 -9.74 13.08
CA GLN A 518 12.64 -11.09 13.62
C GLN A 518 13.07 -11.11 15.10
N ILE A 519 12.93 -9.98 15.82
CA ILE A 519 13.52 -9.78 17.16
C ILE A 519 12.43 -9.44 18.18
N PHE A 520 12.38 -10.14 19.31
CA PHE A 520 11.58 -9.75 20.47
C PHE A 520 12.18 -8.48 21.13
N PRO A 521 11.40 -7.45 21.51
CA PRO A 521 9.93 -7.38 21.58
C PRO A 521 9.24 -6.75 20.36
N PHE A 522 9.95 -6.60 19.24
CA PHE A 522 9.48 -5.88 18.05
C PHE A 522 8.54 -6.69 17.15
N HIS A 523 8.71 -8.00 17.13
CA HIS A 523 7.78 -8.95 16.52
C HIS A 523 7.80 -10.23 17.35
N TRP A 524 6.64 -10.83 17.57
CA TRP A 524 6.56 -12.06 18.37
C TRP A 524 5.38 -12.92 17.96
N LYS A 525 5.46 -14.22 18.27
CA LYS A 525 4.37 -15.18 18.01
C LYS A 525 4.14 -16.05 19.22
N ILE A 526 2.88 -16.30 19.55
CA ILE A 526 2.45 -17.22 20.62
C ILE A 526 1.80 -18.42 19.95
N GLY A 527 2.46 -19.58 20.00
CA GLY A 527 2.00 -20.80 19.33
C GLY A 527 1.85 -20.58 17.81
N ALA A 528 0.76 -21.10 17.24
CA ALA A 528 0.45 -20.95 15.82
C ALA A 528 -0.27 -19.64 15.47
N MET A 529 -0.50 -18.74 16.44
CA MET A 529 -1.31 -17.51 16.28
C MET A 529 -2.72 -17.81 15.73
N ASP A 530 -3.40 -18.78 16.34
CA ASP A 530 -4.69 -19.31 15.85
C ASP A 530 -5.89 -18.35 16.03
N SER A 531 -5.67 -17.05 16.24
CA SER A 531 -6.73 -16.05 16.37
C SER A 531 -6.34 -14.72 15.74
N ARG A 532 -7.27 -14.12 14.97
CA ARG A 532 -7.09 -12.76 14.42
C ARG A 532 -6.92 -11.71 15.50
N ALA A 533 -7.52 -11.90 16.68
CA ALA A 533 -7.32 -10.99 17.81
C ALA A 533 -5.86 -10.98 18.26
N LEU A 534 -5.20 -12.14 18.33
CA LEU A 534 -3.78 -12.24 18.68
C LEU A 534 -2.90 -11.58 17.63
N CYS A 535 -3.13 -11.86 16.35
CA CYS A 535 -2.41 -11.20 15.25
C CYS A 535 -2.60 -9.68 15.30
N LEU A 536 -3.82 -9.19 15.57
CA LEU A 536 -4.10 -7.76 15.66
C LEU A 536 -3.46 -7.11 16.90
N ILE A 537 -3.48 -7.78 18.05
CA ILE A 537 -2.83 -7.32 19.28
C ILE A 537 -1.32 -7.17 19.04
N GLU A 538 -0.72 -8.14 18.35
CA GLU A 538 0.69 -8.11 18.01
C GLU A 538 1.01 -6.95 17.06
N SER A 539 0.28 -6.79 15.96
CA SER A 539 0.48 -5.64 15.05
C SER A 539 0.25 -4.28 15.73
N ILE A 540 -0.72 -4.16 16.64
CA ILE A 540 -0.94 -2.94 17.41
C ILE A 540 0.20 -2.70 18.41
N TRP A 541 0.72 -3.77 19.02
CA TRP A 541 1.88 -3.71 19.90
C TRP A 541 3.10 -3.17 19.15
N VAL A 542 3.40 -3.70 17.96
CA VAL A 542 4.50 -3.23 17.10
C VAL A 542 4.38 -1.74 16.81
N VAL A 543 3.20 -1.29 16.35
CA VAL A 543 2.94 0.13 16.05
C VAL A 543 3.10 1.00 17.31
N THR A 544 2.60 0.53 18.45
CA THR A 544 2.67 1.25 19.73
C THR A 544 4.12 1.38 20.19
N LEU A 545 4.89 0.29 20.14
CA LEU A 545 6.30 0.27 20.50
C LEU A 545 7.11 1.26 19.66
N TRP A 546 6.94 1.24 18.34
CA TRP A 546 7.62 2.19 17.44
C TRP A 546 7.17 3.65 17.67
N THR A 547 5.91 3.86 18.05
CA THR A 547 5.40 5.19 18.44
C THR A 547 6.06 5.68 19.73
N VAL A 548 6.25 4.79 20.72
CA VAL A 548 6.97 5.10 21.96
C VAL A 548 8.44 5.42 21.69
N ILE A 549 9.11 4.63 20.85
CA ILE A 549 10.50 4.88 20.42
C ILE A 549 10.61 6.25 19.75
N ALA A 550 9.70 6.58 18.84
CA ALA A 550 9.66 7.89 18.19
C ALA A 550 9.46 9.03 19.21
N TYR A 551 8.61 8.81 20.21
CA TYR A 551 8.40 9.76 21.30
C TYR A 551 9.66 9.96 22.16
N VAL A 552 10.38 8.88 22.50
CA VAL A 552 11.65 8.95 23.23
C VAL A 552 12.72 9.68 22.43
N MET A 553 12.87 9.37 21.14
CA MET A 553 13.78 10.09 20.24
C MET A 553 13.47 11.59 20.20
N HIS A 554 12.19 11.95 20.07
CA HIS A 554 11.76 13.35 20.07
C HIS A 554 12.05 14.04 21.41
N ARG A 555 11.83 13.37 22.55
CA ARG A 555 12.17 13.89 23.90
C ARG A 555 13.67 14.15 24.02
N LYS A 556 14.52 13.26 23.47
CA LYS A 556 15.98 13.42 23.40
C LYS A 556 16.46 14.34 22.27
N ARG A 557 15.54 14.97 21.50
CA ARG A 557 15.86 15.83 20.34
C ARG A 557 16.69 15.14 19.25
N ILE A 558 16.58 13.83 19.13
CA ILE A 558 17.29 13.05 18.11
C ILE A 558 16.46 13.06 16.82
N TYR A 559 17.01 13.69 15.79
CA TYR A 559 16.44 13.69 14.43
C TYR A 559 17.50 13.21 13.45
N ILE A 560 17.29 12.03 12.88
CA ILE A 560 18.27 11.43 11.97
C ILE A 560 17.86 11.78 10.53
N THR A 561 18.82 12.35 9.80
CA THR A 561 18.69 12.66 8.38
C THR A 561 19.90 12.11 7.64
N LEU A 562 19.67 11.52 6.47
CA LEU A 562 20.73 11.02 5.57
C LEU A 562 21.34 12.13 4.72
#